data_AF-A0A6P0J0F5-F1
#
_entry.id   AF-A0A6P0J0F5-F1
#
_cell.length_a   1.000
_cell.length_b   1.000
_cell.length_c   1.000
_cell.angle_alpha   90.00
_cell.angle_beta   90.00
_cell.angle_gamma   90.00
#
_symmetry.space_group_name_H-M   'P 1'
#
loop_
_entity.id
_entity.type
_entity.pdbx_description
1 polymer ?
#
loop_
_entity_poly.entity_id
_entity_poly.type
_entity_poly.pdbx_seq_one_letter_code
_entity_poly.pdbx_strand_id
1 'polypeptide(L)'
;MERKQQQRRSGYSSMDEVYQLEKKVIKKEYEHKQFLEEVIKSGKSKRIAITGEPGAGKTTLIEKIAVWIHENNKKLPICIPLGELQGKTLEDYLCQNWLQTALHFKDPSLTIGEEDKIKVQQSLKNLFYKSEIWLLLDGVD
;
A
#
# COMPACT_ATOMS: atom_id res chain seq x y z
N MET A 1 -61.54 -36.90 7.25
CA MET A 1 -60.22 -37.04 6.59
C MET A 1 -60.18 -36.03 5.46
N GLU A 2 -59.32 -35.02 5.55
CA GLU A 2 -59.07 -34.11 4.42
C GLU A 2 -57.66 -33.52 4.59
N ARG A 3 -56.78 -33.77 3.62
CA ARG A 3 -55.38 -33.30 3.64
C ARG A 3 -55.32 -31.94 2.95
N LYS A 4 -54.95 -30.87 3.67
CA LYS A 4 -54.60 -29.57 3.07
C LYS A 4 -53.32 -29.70 2.26
N GLN A 5 -53.42 -29.36 0.98
CA GLN A 5 -52.34 -29.34 0.01
C GLN A 5 -51.35 -28.22 0.38
N GLN A 6 -50.13 -28.60 0.74
CA GLN A 6 -49.05 -27.66 1.01
C GLN A 6 -48.54 -27.13 -0.33
N GLN A 7 -48.81 -25.84 -0.61
CA GLN A 7 -48.27 -25.15 -1.78
C GLN A 7 -46.73 -25.23 -1.75
N ARG A 8 -46.15 -25.90 -2.74
CA ARG A 8 -44.73 -25.80 -3.04
C ARG A 8 -44.44 -24.33 -3.37
N ARG A 9 -43.66 -23.65 -2.53
CA ARG A 9 -43.04 -22.37 -2.86
C ARG A 9 -42.19 -22.57 -4.11
N SER A 10 -42.74 -22.21 -5.26
CA SER A 10 -41.97 -21.96 -6.49
C SER A 10 -41.29 -20.62 -6.29
N GLY A 11 -40.05 -20.67 -5.81
CA GLY A 11 -39.21 -19.51 -5.61
C GLY A 11 -37.83 -19.83 -6.17
N TYR A 12 -37.75 -20.03 -7.49
CA TYR A 12 -36.49 -19.90 -8.20
C TYR A 12 -36.12 -18.41 -8.20
N SER A 13 -35.65 -17.91 -7.06
CA SER A 13 -34.90 -16.66 -7.04
C SER A 13 -33.65 -16.95 -7.87
N SER A 14 -33.44 -16.25 -8.97
CA SER A 14 -32.24 -16.46 -9.77
C SER A 14 -31.04 -16.21 -8.85
N MET A 15 -30.08 -17.13 -8.88
CA MET A 15 -28.82 -16.99 -8.14
C MET A 15 -28.05 -15.74 -8.58
N ASP A 16 -28.45 -15.15 -9.72
CA ASP A 16 -27.89 -13.94 -10.31
C ASP A 16 -28.18 -12.66 -9.51
N GLU A 17 -29.28 -12.59 -8.75
CA GLU A 17 -29.58 -11.39 -7.92
C GLU A 17 -28.68 -11.30 -6.67
N VAL A 18 -28.15 -12.43 -6.20
CA VAL A 18 -27.31 -12.49 -4.99
C VAL A 18 -25.90 -11.95 -5.25
N TYR A 19 -25.48 -11.83 -6.52
CA TYR A 19 -24.15 -11.37 -6.92
C TYR A 19 -24.15 -10.07 -7.74
N GLN A 20 -25.13 -9.18 -7.55
CA GLN A 20 -24.98 -7.81 -8.07
C GLN A 20 -23.85 -7.10 -7.33
N LEU A 21 -22.62 -7.27 -7.84
CA LEU A 21 -21.47 -6.47 -7.48
C LEU A 21 -21.89 -4.99 -7.56
N GLU A 22 -21.65 -4.23 -6.48
CA GLU A 22 -21.88 -2.79 -6.49
C GLU A 22 -21.21 -2.20 -7.73
N LYS A 23 -21.98 -1.51 -8.57
CA LYS A 23 -21.44 -0.89 -9.79
C LYS A 23 -20.31 0.04 -9.38
N LYS A 24 -19.08 -0.24 -9.84
CA LYS A 24 -17.94 0.66 -9.68
C LYS A 24 -18.28 2.01 -10.32
N VAL A 25 -18.51 3.04 -9.50
CA VAL A 25 -18.73 4.41 -9.98
C VAL A 25 -17.38 5.11 -10.07
N ILE A 26 -16.92 5.36 -11.30
CA ILE A 26 -15.73 6.17 -11.55
C ILE A 26 -16.06 7.62 -11.19
N LYS A 27 -15.51 8.11 -10.07
CA LYS A 27 -15.72 9.51 -9.62
C LYS A 27 -14.96 10.52 -10.46
N LYS A 28 -13.76 10.16 -10.90
CA LYS A 28 -12.88 10.99 -11.72
C LYS A 28 -11.83 10.12 -12.39
N GLU A 29 -11.55 10.41 -13.65
CA GLU A 29 -10.40 9.88 -14.38
C GLU A 29 -9.25 10.88 -14.29
N TYR A 30 -8.02 10.36 -14.21
CA TYR A 30 -6.83 11.17 -14.06
C TYR A 30 -5.80 10.78 -15.12
N GLU A 31 -5.28 11.78 -15.81
CA GLU A 31 -3.99 11.66 -16.48
C GLU A 31 -2.85 11.53 -15.45
N HIS A 32 -1.76 10.86 -15.82
CA HIS A 32 -0.69 10.49 -14.86
C HIS A 32 -0.17 11.68 -14.04
N LYS A 33 0.16 12.80 -14.69
CA LYS A 33 0.66 14.00 -14.01
C LYS A 33 -0.40 14.63 -13.09
N GLN A 34 -1.66 14.62 -13.51
CA GLN A 34 -2.76 15.14 -12.69
C GLN A 34 -2.98 14.28 -11.45
N PHE A 35 -2.85 12.97 -11.56
CA PHE A 35 -2.91 12.07 -10.40
C PHE A 35 -1.83 12.42 -9.35
N LEU A 36 -0.57 12.62 -9.79
CA LEU A 36 0.53 12.96 -8.88
C LEU A 36 0.29 14.30 -8.18
N GLU A 37 -0.16 15.33 -8.90
CA GLU A 37 -0.42 16.65 -8.34
C GLU A 37 -1.68 16.69 -7.46
N GLU A 38 -2.78 16.08 -7.89
CA GLU A 38 -4.05 16.21 -7.17
C GLU A 38 -4.22 15.19 -6.04
N VAL A 39 -3.68 13.98 -6.20
CA VAL A 39 -3.86 12.89 -5.24
C VAL A 39 -2.66 12.79 -4.31
N ILE A 40 -1.44 12.72 -4.87
CA ILE A 40 -0.23 12.51 -4.08
C ILE A 40 0.21 13.81 -3.38
N LYS A 41 0.35 14.92 -4.11
CA LYS A 41 0.82 16.21 -3.54
C LYS A 41 -0.15 16.83 -2.56
N SER A 42 -1.45 16.75 -2.85
CA SER A 42 -2.47 17.45 -2.05
C SER A 42 -2.53 16.92 -0.62
N GLY A 43 -2.09 15.68 -0.39
CA GLY A 43 -2.07 15.06 0.93
C GLY A 43 -3.45 14.89 1.56
N LYS A 44 -4.53 15.08 0.79
CA LYS A 44 -5.91 14.96 1.28
C LYS A 44 -6.22 13.56 1.81
N SER A 45 -5.61 12.55 1.19
CA SER A 45 -5.76 11.15 1.58
C SER A 45 -4.46 10.64 2.20
N LYS A 46 -4.51 10.25 3.48
CA LYS A 46 -3.36 9.66 4.19
C LYS A 46 -3.10 8.20 3.85
N ARG A 47 -4.09 7.51 3.27
CA ARG A 47 -4.04 6.09 2.89
C ARG A 47 -4.70 5.95 1.53
N ILE A 48 -3.96 5.42 0.55
CA ILE A 48 -4.41 5.27 -0.83
C ILE A 48 -4.20 3.79 -1.19
N ALA A 49 -5.27 3.13 -1.65
CA ALA A 49 -5.18 1.79 -2.21
C ALA A 49 -5.17 1.91 -3.74
N ILE A 50 -4.15 1.33 -4.38
CA ILE A 50 -4.06 1.21 -5.84
C ILE A 50 -4.50 -0.22 -6.18
N THR A 51 -5.59 -0.34 -6.94
CA THR A 51 -6.14 -1.65 -7.36
C THR A 51 -6.20 -1.71 -8.87
N GLY A 52 -6.10 -2.91 -9.42
CA GLY A 52 -6.05 -3.14 -10.86
C GLY A 52 -5.73 -4.59 -11.17
N GLU A 53 -6.01 -5.00 -12.39
CA GLU A 53 -5.78 -6.37 -12.86
C GLU A 53 -4.29 -6.77 -12.74
N PRO A 54 -3.99 -8.07 -12.66
CA PRO A 54 -2.62 -8.57 -12.81
C PRO A 54 -1.99 -8.04 -14.11
N GLY A 55 -0.73 -7.59 -14.04
CA GLY A 55 -0.05 -7.02 -15.21
C GLY A 55 -0.43 -5.58 -15.58
N ALA A 56 -1.36 -4.92 -14.88
CA ALA A 56 -1.75 -3.52 -15.15
C ALA A 56 -0.66 -2.46 -14.84
N GLY A 57 0.53 -2.88 -14.40
CA GLY A 57 1.64 -1.97 -14.09
C GLY A 57 1.56 -1.29 -12.73
N LYS A 58 0.89 -1.88 -11.73
CA LYS A 58 0.74 -1.32 -10.37
C LYS A 58 2.10 -1.05 -9.70
N THR A 59 3.01 -2.02 -9.72
CA THR A 59 4.39 -1.88 -9.22
C THR A 59 5.10 -0.71 -9.91
N THR A 60 5.03 -0.64 -11.24
CA THR A 60 5.62 0.46 -12.03
C THR A 60 5.02 1.83 -11.67
N LEU A 61 3.72 1.89 -11.37
CA LEU A 61 3.08 3.12 -10.90
C LEU A 61 3.61 3.51 -9.51
N ILE A 62 3.74 2.56 -8.58
CA ILE A 62 4.29 2.78 -7.25
C ILE A 62 5.73 3.31 -7.33
N GLU A 63 6.57 2.72 -8.17
CA GLU A 63 7.95 3.18 -8.42
C GLU A 63 7.98 4.61 -8.96
N LYS A 64 7.14 4.95 -9.94
CA LYS A 64 7.03 6.33 -10.46
C LYS A 64 6.59 7.33 -9.40
N ILE A 65 5.67 6.93 -8.52
CA ILE A 65 5.27 7.75 -7.37
C ILE A 65 6.45 7.98 -6.42
N ALA A 66 7.26 6.94 -6.14
CA ALA A 66 8.44 7.05 -5.29
C ALA A 66 9.45 8.06 -5.85
N VAL A 67 9.79 7.93 -7.14
CA VAL A 67 10.69 8.87 -7.85
C VAL A 67 10.14 10.28 -7.78
N TRP A 68 8.86 10.46 -8.11
CA TRP A 68 8.24 11.78 -8.10
C TRP A 68 8.23 12.43 -6.71
N ILE A 69 7.96 11.67 -5.64
CA ILE A 69 8.01 12.17 -4.24
C ILE A 69 9.42 12.66 -3.90
N HIS A 70 10.44 11.90 -4.30
CA HIS A 70 11.84 12.24 -4.07
C HIS A 70 12.25 13.51 -4.83
N GLU A 71 11.99 13.58 -6.14
CA GLU A 71 12.37 14.72 -7.00
C GLU A 71 11.69 16.02 -6.61
N ASN A 72 10.46 15.96 -6.07
CA ASN A 72 9.70 17.14 -5.66
C ASN A 72 9.98 17.55 -4.20
N ASN A 73 11.03 16.99 -3.58
CA ASN A 73 11.48 17.20 -2.21
C ASN A 73 10.31 17.20 -1.21
N LYS A 74 9.38 16.26 -1.40
CA LYS A 74 8.17 16.24 -0.58
C LYS A 74 8.46 15.60 0.77
N LYS A 75 9.06 14.40 0.76
CA LYS A 75 9.25 13.48 1.89
C LYS A 75 10.19 12.34 1.49
N LEU A 76 10.53 11.45 2.42
CA LEU A 76 11.26 10.21 2.14
C LEU A 76 10.28 9.11 1.69
N PRO A 77 10.34 8.64 0.43
CA PRO A 77 9.61 7.44 0.02
C PRO A 77 10.33 6.18 0.51
N ILE A 78 9.58 5.24 1.07
CA ILE A 78 10.05 3.91 1.48
C ILE A 78 9.19 2.87 0.78
N CYS A 79 9.77 2.17 -0.20
CA CYS A 79 9.11 1.07 -0.91
C CYS A 79 9.33 -0.24 -0.16
N ILE A 80 8.24 -0.96 0.06
CA ILE A 80 8.23 -2.23 0.80
C ILE A 80 7.45 -3.25 -0.02
N PRO A 81 8.14 -4.24 -0.60
CA PRO A 81 7.49 -5.42 -1.14
C PRO A 81 6.87 -6.21 0.03
N LEU A 82 5.55 -6.35 0.04
CA LEU A 82 4.83 -6.96 1.15
C LEU A 82 5.16 -8.45 1.32
N GLY A 83 5.49 -9.13 0.23
CA GLY A 83 6.01 -10.51 0.26
C GLY A 83 7.31 -10.66 1.06
N GLU A 84 8.07 -9.58 1.27
CA GLU A 84 9.30 -9.60 2.07
C GLU A 84 9.08 -9.43 3.58
N LEU A 85 7.87 -9.08 4.04
CA LEU A 85 7.62 -8.98 5.47
C LEU A 85 7.80 -10.33 6.17
N GLN A 86 7.53 -11.45 5.48
CA GLN A 86 7.74 -12.81 6.01
C GLN A 86 7.12 -13.03 7.40
N GLY A 87 5.95 -12.42 7.65
CA GLY A 87 5.24 -12.50 8.95
C GLY A 87 5.73 -11.52 10.03
N LYS A 88 6.74 -10.69 9.76
CA LYS A 88 7.18 -9.62 10.67
C LYS A 88 6.17 -8.47 10.69
N THR A 89 6.16 -7.73 11.80
CA THR A 89 5.47 -6.43 11.82
C THR A 89 6.19 -5.45 10.89
N LEU A 90 5.47 -4.43 10.42
CA LEU A 90 6.07 -3.38 9.59
C LEU A 90 7.19 -2.65 10.33
N GLU A 91 7.03 -2.40 11.63
CA GLU A 91 8.05 -1.77 12.47
C GLU A 91 9.32 -2.63 12.54
N ASP A 92 9.18 -3.93 12.81
CA ASP A 92 10.32 -4.84 12.90
C ASP A 92 11.05 -4.94 11.56
N TYR A 93 10.30 -5.11 10.46
CA TYR A 93 10.90 -5.17 9.12
C TYR A 93 11.65 -3.87 8.80
N LEU A 94 11.07 -2.70 9.10
CA LEU A 94 11.71 -1.41 8.85
C LEU A 94 13.03 -1.26 9.63
N CYS A 95 13.03 -1.59 10.93
CA CYS A 95 14.19 -1.38 11.80
C CYS A 95 15.28 -2.45 11.63
N GLN A 96 14.90 -3.70 11.35
CA GLN A 96 15.83 -4.84 11.34
C GLN A 96 16.27 -5.24 9.92
N ASN A 97 15.45 -5.00 8.90
CA ASN A 97 15.72 -5.41 7.53
C ASN A 97 15.96 -4.19 6.63
N TRP A 98 14.93 -3.38 6.40
CA TRP A 98 14.99 -2.29 5.44
C TRP A 98 16.10 -1.28 5.76
N LEU A 99 16.17 -0.83 7.02
CA LEU A 99 17.15 0.17 7.44
C LEU A 99 18.60 -0.37 7.33
N GLN A 100 18.81 -1.64 7.67
CA GLN A 100 20.13 -2.26 7.55
C GLN A 100 20.55 -2.39 6.08
N THR A 101 19.64 -2.85 5.23
CA THR A 101 19.86 -2.92 3.78
C THR A 101 20.18 -1.55 3.20
N ALA A 102 19.45 -0.50 3.59
CA ALA A 102 19.69 0.85 3.12
C ALA A 102 21.07 1.40 3.52
N LEU A 103 21.54 1.09 4.73
CA LEU A 103 22.86 1.51 5.22
C LEU A 103 23.98 0.76 4.49
N HIS A 104 23.86 -0.56 4.35
CA HIS A 104 24.82 -1.38 3.59
C HIS A 104 24.85 -1.03 2.09
N PHE A 105 23.72 -0.63 1.51
CA PHE A 105 23.68 -0.19 0.12
C PHE A 105 24.55 1.04 -0.11
N LYS A 106 24.58 1.97 0.85
CA LYS A 106 25.40 3.19 0.77
C LYS A 106 26.88 2.91 1.02
N ASP A 107 27.19 1.99 1.92
CA ASP A 107 28.55 1.53 2.21
C ASP A 107 28.52 0.05 2.67
N PRO A 108 28.90 -0.89 1.78
CA PRO A 108 28.88 -2.32 2.10
C PRO A 108 29.86 -2.74 3.20
N SER A 109 30.84 -1.89 3.53
CA SER A 109 31.85 -2.16 4.57
C SER A 109 31.47 -1.58 5.93
N LEU A 110 30.35 -0.85 5.99
CA LEU A 110 29.93 -0.11 7.16
C LEU A 110 29.58 -1.08 8.30
N THR A 111 30.45 -1.10 9.32
CA THR A 111 30.14 -1.74 10.60
C THR A 111 29.67 -0.67 11.57
N ILE A 112 28.37 -0.67 11.87
CA ILE A 112 27.77 0.32 12.77
C ILE A 112 27.84 -0.19 14.20
N GLY A 113 28.46 0.57 15.09
CA GLY A 113 28.47 0.28 16.53
C GLY A 113 27.06 0.35 17.12
N GLU A 114 26.84 -0.28 18.27
CA GLU A 114 25.50 -0.40 18.87
C GLU A 114 24.85 0.96 19.18
N GLU A 115 25.65 1.93 19.64
CA GLU A 115 25.17 3.30 19.88
C GLU A 115 24.68 3.99 18.61
N ASP A 116 25.37 3.81 17.49
CA ASP A 116 25.01 4.44 16.23
C ASP A 116 23.79 3.76 15.59
N LYS A 117 23.62 2.44 15.78
CA LYS A 117 22.37 1.76 15.41
C LYS A 117 21.17 2.37 16.12
N ILE A 118 21.28 2.62 17.42
CA ILE A 118 20.22 3.24 18.22
C ILE A 118 19.93 4.64 17.68
N LYS A 119 20.96 5.46 17.41
CA LYS A 119 20.78 6.82 16.85
C LYS A 119 20.07 6.78 15.50
N VAL A 120 20.49 5.91 14.59
CA VAL A 120 19.89 5.83 13.24
C VAL A 120 18.44 5.34 13.31
N GLN A 121 18.15 4.35 14.17
CA GLN A 121 16.76 3.93 14.41
C GLN A 121 15.91 5.05 15.00
N GLN A 122 16.44 5.82 15.95
CA GLN A 122 15.75 7.00 16.50
C GLN A 122 15.51 8.07 15.43
N SER A 123 16.48 8.32 14.54
CA SER A 123 16.31 9.21 13.40
C SER A 123 15.18 8.75 12.48
N LEU A 124 15.10 7.45 12.16
CA LEU A 124 14.00 6.89 11.38
C LEU A 124 12.64 7.08 12.09
N LYS A 125 12.57 6.77 13.38
CA LYS A 125 11.35 6.98 14.19
C LYS A 125 10.92 8.45 14.23
N ASN A 126 11.88 9.37 14.31
CA ASN A 126 11.60 10.81 14.26
C ASN A 126 11.02 11.26 12.91
N LEU A 127 11.48 10.68 11.80
CA LEU A 127 10.88 10.95 10.47
C LEU A 127 9.43 10.47 10.41
N PHE A 128 9.11 9.31 10.99
CA PHE A 128 7.73 8.84 11.12
C PHE A 128 6.88 9.78 11.98
N TYR A 129 7.39 10.19 13.15
CA TYR A 129 6.69 11.11 14.06
C TYR A 129 6.38 12.45 13.39
N LYS A 130 7.32 13.01 12.62
CA LYS A 130 7.14 14.25 11.86
C LYS A 130 6.28 14.08 10.61
N SER A 131 5.80 12.87 10.32
CA SER A 131 5.08 12.55 9.08
C SER A 131 5.90 12.92 7.83
N GLU A 132 7.22 12.72 7.85
CA GLU A 132 8.15 13.02 6.74
C GLU A 132 8.41 11.80 5.83
N ILE A 133 7.63 10.73 6.00
CA ILE A 133 7.75 9.48 5.24
C ILE A 133 6.49 9.21 4.41
N TRP A 134 6.68 8.64 3.22
CA TRP A 134 5.66 7.92 2.47
C TRP A 134 5.98 6.43 2.45
N LEU A 135 5.07 5.63 2.99
CA LEU A 135 5.14 4.18 2.88
C LEU A 135 4.44 3.73 1.61
N LEU A 136 5.18 3.05 0.74
CA LEU A 136 4.71 2.52 -0.53
C LEU A 136 4.75 1.00 -0.44
N LEU A 137 3.58 0.38 -0.27
CA LEU A 137 3.43 -1.05 -0.04
C LEU A 137 3.06 -1.73 -1.36
N ASP A 138 3.92 -2.62 -1.84
CA ASP A 138 3.72 -3.34 -3.10
C ASP A 138 3.43 -4.83 -2.87
N GLY A 139 2.45 -5.41 -3.55
CA GLY A 139 2.13 -6.85 -3.44
C GLY A 139 1.16 -7.23 -2.33
N VAL A 140 0.01 -6.56 -2.25
CA VAL A 140 -1.17 -7.11 -1.54
C VAL A 140 -1.87 -8.07 -2.49
N ASP A 141 -1.45 -9.34 -2.52
CA ASP A 141 -2.25 -10.45 -3.09
C ASP A 141 -2.93 -11.24 -1.97
#